data_AF-A0A644XJH5-F1
#
_entry.id   AF-A0A644XJH5-F1
#
_cell.length_a   1.000
_cell.length_b   1.000
_cell.length_c   1.000
_cell.angle_alpha   90.00
_cell.angle_beta   90.00
_cell.angle_gamma   90.00
#
_symmetry.space_group_name_H-M   'P 1'
#
loop_
_entity.id
_entity.type
_entity.pdbx_description
1 polymer ?
#
loop_
_entity_poly.entity_id
_entity_poly.type
_entity_poly.pdbx_seq_one_letter_code
_entity_poly.pdbx_strand_id
1 'polypeptide(L)' 'MKVIVVKDGKDASQGVGYLDDGTMIVVEGGRKFMGEQIVVIVTSVLQTAAGRMIFAKPKE' A
#
# COMPACT_ATOMS: atom_id res chain seq x y z
N MET A 1 0.31 2.17 10.53
CA MET A 1 -0.14 3.29 9.68
C MET A 1 -1.51 2.95 9.11
N LYS A 2 -2.42 3.91 8.93
CA LYS A 2 -3.72 3.64 8.29
C LYS A 2 -3.65 4.00 6.81
N VAL A 3 -4.18 3.15 5.94
CA VAL A 3 -4.17 3.33 4.49
C VAL A 3 -5.52 2.90 3.93
N ILE A 4 -6.08 3.68 3.01
CA ILE A 4 -7.24 3.28 2.22
C ILE A 4 -6.74 2.54 0.99
N VAL A 5 -7.22 1.32 0.76
CA VAL A 5 -6.92 0.60 -0.49
C VAL A 5 -7.86 1.12 -1.56
N VAL A 6 -7.31 1.77 -2.59
CA VAL A 6 -8.10 2.46 -3.62
C VAL A 6 -8.03 1.80 -4.99
N LYS A 7 -7.02 0.94 -5.23
CA LYS A 7 -6.80 0.28 -6.53
C LYS A 7 -6.21 -1.11 -6.35
N ASP A 8 -6.42 -1.98 -7.33
CA ASP A 8 -5.67 -3.23 -7.46
C ASP A 8 -4.18 -2.93 -7.70
N GLY A 9 -3.31 -3.76 -7.12
CA GLY A 9 -1.87 -3.71 -7.40
C GLY A 9 -1.47 -4.49 -8.64
N LYS A 10 -0.16 -4.60 -8.85
CA LYS A 10 0.39 -5.31 -10.01
C LYS A 10 0.15 -6.82 -9.88
N ASP A 11 0.38 -7.37 -8.69
CA ASP A 11 0.13 -8.78 -8.40
C ASP A 11 -1.29 -8.99 -7.89
N ALA A 12 -1.87 -10.17 -8.16
CA ALA A 12 -3.30 -10.46 -7.95
C ALA A 12 -3.77 -10.38 -6.49
N SER A 13 -2.86 -10.35 -5.51
CA SER A 13 -3.15 -10.19 -4.09
C SER A 13 -2.93 -8.75 -3.59
N GLN A 14 -2.29 -7.90 -4.37
CA GLN A 14 -1.89 -6.55 -3.95
C GLN A 14 -3.06 -5.58 -4.04
N GLY A 15 -3.09 -4.66 -3.08
CA GLY A 15 -3.82 -3.41 -3.17
C GLY A 15 -2.85 -2.23 -3.20
N VAL A 16 -3.29 -1.10 -3.73
CA VAL A 16 -2.53 0.15 -3.74
C VAL A 16 -3.31 1.23 -3.01
N GLY A 17 -2.61 1.96 -2.16
CA GLY A 17 -3.08 3.16 -1.48
C GLY A 17 -2.12 4.31 -1.69
N TYR A 18 -2.50 5.47 -1.14
CA TYR A 18 -1.67 6.66 -1.11
C TYR A 18 -1.63 7.20 0.31
N LEU A 19 -0.48 7.74 0.70
CA LEU A 19 -0.37 8.56 1.91
C LEU A 19 -0.88 9.99 1.64
N ASP A 20 -1.03 10.77 2.70
CA ASP A 20 -1.53 12.15 2.61
C ASP A 20 -0.61 13.06 1.76
N ASP A 21 0.68 12.71 1.66
CA ASP A 21 1.67 13.40 0.83
C ASP A 21 1.71 12.92 -0.63
N GLY A 22 0.82 12.00 -1.01
CA GLY A 22 0.75 11.41 -2.35
C GLY A 22 1.72 10.25 -2.59
N THR A 23 2.53 9.85 -1.59
CA THR A 23 3.41 8.68 -1.71
C THR A 23 2.59 7.42 -1.94
N MET A 24 2.92 6.69 -3.01
CA MET A 24 2.27 5.43 -3.33
C MET A 24 2.74 4.32 -2.39
N ILE A 25 1.77 3.59 -1.85
CA ILE A 25 2.02 2.41 -1.02
C ILE A 25 1.35 1.17 -1.59
N VAL A 26 2.14 0.12 -1.77
CA VAL A 26 1.68 -1.20 -2.22
C VAL A 26 1.47 -2.07 -0.98
N VAL A 27 0.27 -2.61 -0.82
CA VAL A 27 -0.13 -3.45 0.31
C VAL A 27 -0.31 -4.89 -0.19
N GLU A 28 0.59 -5.78 0.22
CA GLU A 28 0.50 -7.21 -0.05
C GLU A 28 -0.73 -7.80 0.65
N GLY A 29 -1.56 -8.57 -0.07
CA GLY A 29 -2.85 -9.04 0.45
C GLY A 29 -3.87 -7.93 0.65
N GLY A 30 -3.58 -6.70 0.19
CA GLY A 30 -4.45 -5.53 0.32
C GLY A 30 -5.71 -5.60 -0.53
N ARG A 31 -5.73 -6.41 -1.60
CA ARG A 31 -6.87 -6.51 -2.53
C ARG A 31 -8.19 -6.86 -1.85
N LYS A 32 -8.14 -7.69 -0.80
CA LYS A 32 -9.33 -8.12 -0.04
C LYS A 32 -9.97 -7.00 0.79
N PHE A 33 -9.30 -5.85 0.89
CA PHE A 33 -9.74 -4.68 1.66
C PHE A 33 -10.04 -3.48 0.74
N MET A 34 -10.44 -3.74 -0.51
CA MET A 34 -10.72 -2.69 -1.48
C MET A 34 -11.79 -1.72 -0.98
N GLY A 35 -11.49 -0.42 -1.00
CA GLY A 35 -12.35 0.64 -0.48
C GLY A 35 -12.33 0.78 1.04
N GLU A 36 -11.62 -0.09 1.76
CA GLU A 36 -11.53 -0.05 3.22
C GLU A 36 -10.26 0.68 3.70
N GLN A 37 -10.37 1.30 4.88
CA GLN A 37 -9.24 1.87 5.60
C GLN A 37 -8.67 0.84 6.58
N ILE A 38 -7.49 0.31 6.29
CA ILE A 38 -6.84 -0.72 7.10
C ILE A 38 -5.57 -0.23 7.77
N VAL A 39 -5.21 -0.86 8.88
CA VAL A 39 -3.90 -0.66 9.52
C VAL A 39 -2.89 -1.57 8.83
N VAL A 40 -1.77 -0.99 8.39
CA VAL A 40 -0.67 -1.72 7.75
C VAL A 40 0.65 -1.50 8.49
N ILE A 41 1.54 -2.47 8.31
CA ILE A 41 2.96 -2.43 8.73
C ILE A 41 3.81 -2.35 7.47
N VAL A 42 4.70 -1.35 7.42
CA VAL A 42 5.67 -1.18 6.32
C VAL A 42 6.69 -2.31 6.40
N THR A 43 6.88 -3.02 5.28
CA THR A 43 7.84 -4.11 5.16
C THR A 43 9.13 -3.66 4.47
N SER A 44 9.03 -2.77 3.48
CA SER A 44 10.20 -2.20 2.81
C SER A 44 9.90 -0.85 2.18
N VAL A 45 10.98 -0.12 1.88
CA VAL A 45 10.94 1.19 1.23
C VAL A 45 11.97 1.16 0.11
N LEU A 46 11.54 1.48 -1.11
CA LEU A 46 12.39 1.58 -2.29
C LEU A 46 12.46 3.04 -2.72
N GLN A 47 13.65 3.62 -2.73
CA GLN A 47 13.88 4.94 -3.31
C GLN A 47 14.24 4.78 -4.79
N THR A 48 13.57 5.53 -5.66
CA THR A 48 13.84 5.58 -7.11
C THR A 48 14.06 7.03 -7.55
N ALA A 49 14.55 7.22 -8.78
CA ALA A 49 14.66 8.56 -9.38
C ALA A 49 13.29 9.27 -9.51
N ALA A 50 12.19 8.52 -9.62
CA ALA A 50 10.82 9.05 -9.69
C ALA A 50 10.20 9.30 -8.31
N GLY A 51 10.90 8.99 -7.21
CA GLY A 51 10.41 9.16 -5.85
C GLY A 51 10.46 7.88 -5.02
N ARG A 52 9.71 7.87 -3.92
CA ARG A 52 9.69 6.78 -2.95
C ARG A 52 8.51 5.85 -3.19
N MET A 53 8.78 4.55 -3.18
CA MET A 53 7.75 3.51 -3.18
C MET A 53 7.79 2.78 -1.83
N ILE A 54 6.63 2.60 -1.21
CA ILE A 54 6.51 1.92 0.09
C ILE A 54 5.79 0.60 -0.13
N PHE A 55 6.30 -0.47 0.49
CA PHE A 55 5.63 -1.76 0.53
C PHE A 55 5.21 -2.06 1.98
N ALA A 56 4.02 -2.62 2.13
CA ALA A 56 3.44 -2.94 3.43
C ALA A 56 2.58 -4.19 3.36
N LYS A 57 2.19 -4.67 4.53
CA LYS A 57 1.19 -5.73 4.71
C LYS A 57 0.16 -5.32 5.77
N PRO A 58 -1.08 -5.85 5.72
CA PRO A 58 -2.05 -5.68 6.78
C PRO A 58 -1.44 -6.05 8.14
N LYS A 59 -1.69 -5.22 9.15
CA LYS A 59 -1.40 -5.56 10.53
C LYS A 59 -2.36 -6.67 10.94
N GLU A 60 -1.82 -7.77 11.48
CA GLU A 60 -2.61 -8.85 12.08
C GLU A 60 -3.56 -8.33 13.16
#